data_AF-A0A642PLN8-F1
#
_entry.id   AF-A0A642PLN8-F1
#
_cell.length_a   1.000
_cell.length_b   1.000
_cell.length_c   1.000
_cell.angle_alpha   90.00
_cell.angle_beta   90.00
_cell.angle_gamma   90.00
#
_symmetry.space_group_name_H-M   'P 1'
#
loop_
_entity.id
_entity.type
_entity.pdbx_description
1 polymer ?
#
loop_
_entity_poly.entity_id
_entity_poly.type
_entity_poly.pdbx_seq_one_letter_code
_entity_poly.pdbx_strand_id
1 'polypeptide(L)'
;PIGLGQPVFGKLHAALGAAMLSINAAKAFEYGDGFKGLKQKGSEQNDVFYNNNGRIETRTNHSGGIQGGISNGQDIYFRVAFKPVATVLMEQHTVNIDGVDTTLKARGRHDPCVLPRAVPIVEAMTAMTLLDYYLIDRTTQL
;
A
#
# COMPACT_ATOMS: atom_id res chain seq x y z
N PRO A 1 -0.21 -13.70 10.42
CA PRO A 1 0.55 -14.96 10.56
C PRO A 1 1.97 -14.79 9.99
N ILE A 2 2.95 -15.57 10.44
CA ILE A 2 4.28 -15.65 9.79
C ILE A 2 4.11 -16.47 8.50
N GLY A 3 4.75 -16.05 7.41
CA GLY A 3 4.81 -16.82 6.16
C GLY A 3 3.76 -16.46 5.09
N LEU A 4 2.86 -15.49 5.33
CA LEU A 4 1.89 -15.08 4.32
C LEU A 4 2.61 -14.41 3.13
N GLY A 5 2.33 -14.90 1.92
CA GLY A 5 2.99 -14.46 0.70
C GLY A 5 3.59 -15.63 -0.06
N GLN A 6 4.21 -15.34 -1.20
CA GLN A 6 5.05 -16.29 -1.93
C GLN A 6 6.38 -15.62 -2.30
N PRO A 7 7.50 -16.37 -2.32
CA PRO A 7 8.83 -15.78 -2.47
C PRO A 7 9.12 -15.22 -3.87
N VAL A 8 8.35 -15.61 -4.90
CA VAL A 8 8.64 -15.25 -6.31
C VAL A 8 7.51 -14.42 -6.93
N PHE A 9 6.43 -15.07 -7.36
CA PHE A 9 5.37 -14.41 -8.15
C PHE A 9 4.19 -13.89 -7.32
N GLY A 10 4.00 -14.42 -6.11
CA GLY A 10 2.97 -13.97 -5.18
C GLY A 10 3.52 -13.19 -3.99
N LYS A 11 4.50 -12.30 -4.17
CA LYS A 11 5.06 -11.53 -3.04
C LYS A 11 4.00 -10.67 -2.36
N LEU A 12 3.89 -10.75 -1.04
CA LEU A 12 2.84 -10.07 -0.28
C LEU A 12 2.86 -8.55 -0.46
N HIS A 13 4.04 -7.92 -0.40
CA HIS A 13 4.15 -6.47 -0.61
C HIS A 13 3.75 -6.05 -2.03
N ALA A 14 3.97 -6.90 -3.04
CA ALA A 14 3.58 -6.62 -4.41
C ALA A 14 2.06 -6.69 -4.58
N ALA A 15 1.41 -7.68 -3.97
CA ALA A 15 -0.05 -7.79 -3.96
C ALA A 15 -0.71 -6.64 -3.20
N LEU A 16 -0.19 -6.27 -2.02
CA LEU A 16 -0.64 -5.08 -1.30
C LEU A 16 -0.44 -3.82 -2.14
N GLY A 17 0.72 -3.68 -2.80
CA GLY A 17 0.98 -2.57 -3.71
C GLY A 17 -0.03 -2.50 -4.86
N ALA A 18 -0.33 -3.63 -5.50
CA ALA A 18 -1.34 -3.71 -6.56
C ALA A 18 -2.74 -3.34 -6.05
N ALA A 19 -3.13 -3.88 -4.90
CA ALA A 19 -4.41 -3.56 -4.26
C ALA A 19 -4.52 -2.05 -3.94
N MET A 20 -3.50 -1.46 -3.33
CA MET A 20 -3.53 -0.03 -2.99
C MET A 20 -3.47 0.89 -4.21
N LEU A 21 -2.67 0.55 -5.22
CA LEU A 21 -2.54 1.34 -6.45
C LEU A 21 -3.77 1.23 -7.35
N SER A 22 -4.64 0.22 -7.14
CA SER A 22 -5.93 0.11 -7.83
C SER A 22 -6.98 1.10 -7.30
N ILE A 23 -6.78 1.67 -6.10
CA ILE A 23 -7.71 2.64 -5.52
C ILE A 23 -7.64 3.94 -6.32
N ASN A 24 -8.81 4.47 -6.70
CA ASN A 24 -8.88 5.73 -7.41
C ASN A 24 -8.10 6.84 -6.70
N ALA A 25 -7.38 7.62 -7.51
CA ALA A 25 -6.47 8.69 -7.07
C ALA A 25 -5.21 8.23 -6.33
N ALA A 26 -5.01 6.95 -6.02
CA ALA A 26 -3.72 6.47 -5.50
C ALA A 26 -2.60 6.68 -6.55
N LYS A 27 -1.41 7.06 -6.08
CA LYS A 27 -0.24 7.33 -6.94
C LYS A 27 1.05 6.72 -6.44
N ALA A 28 1.15 6.37 -5.17
CA ALA A 28 2.31 5.69 -4.61
C ALA A 28 1.91 4.77 -3.46
N PHE A 29 2.70 3.71 -3.29
CA PHE A 29 2.63 2.76 -2.19
C PHE A 29 4.04 2.54 -1.67
N GLU A 30 4.23 2.69 -0.36
CA GLU A 30 5.48 2.36 0.32
C GLU A 30 5.18 1.54 1.58
N TYR A 31 6.05 0.59 1.93
CA TYR A 31 5.90 -0.26 3.12
C TYR A 31 7.17 -0.22 3.96
N GLY A 32 7.04 -0.47 5.25
CA GLY A 32 8.15 -0.32 6.18
C GLY A 32 8.68 1.11 6.21
N ASP A 33 10.00 1.26 6.27
CA ASP A 33 10.67 2.55 6.16
C ASP A 33 10.47 3.24 4.78
N GLY A 34 10.00 2.50 3.77
CA GLY A 34 9.61 3.05 2.49
C GLY A 34 10.71 3.89 1.83
N PHE A 35 10.34 5.04 1.28
CA PHE A 35 11.29 5.95 0.63
C PHE A 35 12.32 6.54 1.59
N LYS A 36 12.04 6.59 2.90
CA LYS A 36 13.02 7.05 3.91
C LYS A 36 14.17 6.05 4.06
N GLY A 37 13.90 4.75 3.93
CA GLY A 37 14.90 3.68 4.02
C GLY A 37 15.96 3.73 2.91
N LEU A 38 15.61 4.29 1.75
CA LEU A 38 16.50 4.39 0.59
C LEU A 38 17.76 5.26 0.83
N LYS A 39 17.77 6.08 1.89
CA LYS A 39 18.91 6.95 2.23
C LYS A 39 19.88 6.31 3.25
N GLN A 40 19.58 5.11 3.72
CA GLN A 40 20.34 4.42 4.76
C GLN A 40 21.27 3.36 4.14
N LYS A 41 22.35 3.02 4.86
CA LYS A 41 23.22 1.90 4.47
C LYS A 41 22.52 0.56 4.74
N GLY A 42 22.91 -0.49 4.01
CA GLY A 42 22.39 -1.84 4.28
C GLY A 42 22.63 -2.30 5.72
N SER A 43 23.77 -1.92 6.32
CA SER A 43 24.08 -2.20 7.73
C SER A 43 23.14 -1.51 8.73
N GLU A 44 22.48 -0.43 8.32
CA GLU A 44 21.54 0.36 9.13
C GLU A 44 20.09 -0.11 8.91
N GLN A 45 19.79 -0.68 7.73
CA GLN A 45 18.45 -1.14 7.34
C GLN A 45 18.10 -2.55 7.83
N ASN A 46 19.09 -3.37 8.16
CA ASN A 46 18.86 -4.76 8.52
C ASN A 46 18.09 -4.88 9.84
N ASP A 47 16.92 -5.52 9.78
CA ASP A 47 16.19 -5.93 10.96
C ASP A 47 16.89 -7.12 11.64
N VAL A 48 17.66 -6.83 12.70
CA VAL A 48 18.45 -7.84 13.42
C VAL A 48 17.52 -8.76 14.22
N PHE A 49 17.57 -10.06 13.91
CA PHE A 49 16.83 -11.07 14.65
C PHE A 49 17.41 -11.32 16.04
N TYR A 50 16.55 -11.55 17.02
CA TYR A 50 16.90 -11.94 18.37
C TYR A 50 15.89 -12.91 18.96
N ASN A 51 16.30 -13.65 20.00
CA ASN A 51 15.43 -14.54 20.75
C ASN A 51 14.78 -13.76 21.91
N ASN A 52 13.46 -13.59 21.86
CA ASN A 52 12.63 -13.05 22.93
C ASN A 52 11.95 -14.21 23.68
N ASN A 53 12.64 -14.81 24.67
CA ASN A 53 12.09 -15.86 25.53
C ASN A 53 11.44 -17.05 24.78
N GLY A 54 12.09 -17.52 23.72
CA GLY A 54 11.62 -18.62 22.87
C GLY A 54 10.87 -18.18 21.62
N ARG A 55 10.56 -16.88 21.46
CA ARG A 55 9.98 -16.31 20.24
C ARG A 55 11.03 -15.55 19.45
N ILE A 56 11.19 -15.86 18.17
CA ILE A 56 12.10 -15.12 17.28
C ILE A 56 11.41 -13.81 16.88
N GLU A 57 12.11 -12.69 17.10
CA GLU A 57 11.65 -11.33 16.77
C GLU A 57 12.79 -10.53 16.14
N THR A 58 12.48 -9.34 15.64
CA THR A 58 13.46 -8.37 15.14
C THR A 58 13.57 -7.17 16.07
N ARG A 59 14.77 -6.63 16.24
CA ARG A 59 15.03 -5.44 17.09
C ARG A 59 14.35 -4.17 16.57
N THR A 60 14.12 -4.14 15.26
CA THR A 60 13.51 -3.07 14.49
C THR A 60 12.52 -3.67 13.50
N ASN A 61 11.74 -2.85 12.81
CA ASN A 61 10.80 -3.30 11.79
C ASN A 61 10.92 -2.46 10.51
N HIS A 62 12.14 -2.16 10.06
CA HIS A 62 12.41 -1.37 8.85
C HIS A 62 11.77 -1.99 7.60
N SER A 63 11.68 -3.33 7.56
CA SER A 63 11.02 -4.10 6.50
C SER A 63 9.50 -4.01 6.49
N GLY A 64 8.87 -3.44 7.53
CA GLY A 64 7.42 -3.27 7.58
C GLY A 64 6.66 -4.59 7.64
N GLY A 65 7.17 -5.55 8.40
CA GLY A 65 6.55 -6.85 8.60
C GLY A 65 6.66 -7.81 7.43
N ILE A 66 7.34 -7.42 6.34
CA ILE A 66 7.45 -8.21 5.10
C ILE A 66 8.91 -8.31 4.67
N GLN A 67 9.47 -9.53 4.66
CA GLN A 67 10.83 -9.79 4.21
C GLN A 67 10.82 -10.90 3.15
N GLY A 68 11.58 -10.72 2.07
CA GLY A 68 11.64 -11.71 0.98
C GLY A 68 10.30 -11.97 0.27
N GLY A 69 9.28 -11.12 0.49
CA GLY A 69 7.94 -11.31 -0.08
C GLY A 69 6.96 -12.07 0.82
N ILE A 70 7.35 -12.43 2.04
CA ILE A 70 6.48 -13.08 3.03
C ILE A 70 6.43 -12.28 4.33
N SER A 71 5.35 -12.44 5.10
CA SER A 71 5.24 -11.83 6.42
C SER A 71 6.20 -12.46 7.42
N ASN A 72 6.90 -11.65 8.23
CA ASN A 72 7.91 -12.11 9.19
C ASN A 72 7.40 -12.20 10.64
N GLY A 73 6.12 -11.86 10.88
CA GLY A 73 5.49 -11.88 12.20
C GLY A 73 5.52 -10.55 12.95
N GLN A 74 6.23 -9.55 12.45
CA GLN A 74 6.12 -8.17 12.92
C GLN A 74 4.90 -7.47 12.29
N ASP A 75 4.58 -6.28 12.79
CA ASP A 75 3.50 -5.46 12.26
C ASP A 75 3.73 -5.12 10.78
N ILE A 76 2.71 -5.36 9.96
CA ILE A 76 2.71 -4.90 8.57
C ILE A 76 2.18 -3.47 8.56
N TYR A 77 3.00 -2.54 8.09
CA TYR A 77 2.61 -1.14 7.94
C TYR A 77 3.10 -0.58 6.62
N PHE A 78 2.30 0.32 6.06
CA PHE A 78 2.53 0.94 4.76
C PHE A 78 1.85 2.30 4.69
N ARG A 79 2.21 3.09 3.67
CA ARG A 79 1.57 4.35 3.32
C ARG A 79 1.13 4.34 1.88
N VAL A 80 -0.02 4.96 1.63
CA VAL A 80 -0.57 5.17 0.28
C VAL A 80 -0.71 6.66 0.06
N ALA A 81 -0.16 7.16 -1.06
CA ALA A 81 -0.28 8.56 -1.44
C ALA A 81 -1.41 8.73 -2.45
N PHE A 82 -2.30 9.70 -2.20
CA PHE A 82 -3.40 10.04 -3.10
C PHE A 82 -3.16 11.42 -3.72
N LYS A 83 -3.43 11.55 -5.03
CA LYS A 83 -3.43 12.87 -5.68
C LYS A 83 -4.61 13.72 -5.18
N PRO A 84 -4.47 15.05 -5.21
CA PRO A 84 -5.62 15.95 -5.05
C PRO A 84 -6.73 15.65 -6.06
N VAL A 85 -7.97 15.96 -5.67
CA VAL A 85 -9.13 15.81 -6.57
C VAL A 85 -8.98 16.69 -7.82
N ALA A 86 -9.34 16.14 -8.98
CA ALA A 86 -9.27 16.87 -10.24
C ALA A 86 -10.36 17.95 -10.34
N THR A 87 -11.51 17.69 -9.72
CA THR A 87 -12.68 18.58 -9.79
C THR A 87 -12.61 19.62 -8.68
N VAL A 88 -11.89 20.70 -8.95
CA VAL A 88 -11.97 21.91 -8.14
C VAL A 88 -13.20 22.72 -8.59
N LEU A 89 -13.87 23.43 -7.68
CA LEU A 89 -14.95 24.39 -7.98
C LEU A 89 -14.41 25.65 -8.69
N MET A 90 -13.59 25.45 -9.72
CA MET A 90 -12.98 26.46 -10.57
C MET A 90 -13.26 26.08 -12.02
N GLU A 91 -13.38 27.09 -12.88
CA GLU A 91 -13.47 26.88 -14.31
C GLU A 91 -12.15 26.31 -14.83
N GLN A 92 -12.23 25.25 -15.64
CA GLN A 92 -11.07 24.60 -16.22
C GLN A 92 -11.24 24.53 -17.74
N HIS A 93 -10.19 24.91 -18.47
CA HIS A 93 -10.13 24.71 -19.91
C HIS A 93 -9.93 23.23 -20.23
N THR A 94 -10.71 22.73 -21.18
CA THR A 94 -10.67 21.33 -21.61
C THR A 94 -11.18 21.23 -23.06
N VAL A 95 -11.35 20.01 -23.56
CA VAL A 95 -11.91 19.73 -24.88
C VAL A 95 -13.13 18.84 -24.75
N ASN A 96 -14.11 19.01 -25.65
CA ASN A 96 -15.22 18.06 -25.77
C ASN A 96 -14.79 16.81 -26.56
N ILE A 97 -15.72 15.87 -26.77
CA ILE A 97 -15.46 14.62 -27.50
C ILE A 97 -15.08 14.83 -28.98
N ASP A 98 -15.45 15.99 -29.54
CA ASP A 98 -15.13 16.38 -30.92
C ASP A 98 -13.79 17.14 -31.03
N GLY A 99 -13.07 17.31 -29.90
CA GLY A 99 -11.78 18.01 -29.84
C GLY A 99 -11.90 19.53 -29.87
N VAL A 100 -13.08 20.09 -29.65
CA VAL A 100 -13.30 21.54 -29.62
C VAL A 100 -13.04 22.08 -28.21
N ASP A 101 -12.21 23.11 -28.13
CA ASP A 101 -11.91 23.83 -26.88
C ASP A 101 -13.19 24.33 -26.20
N THR A 102 -13.30 24.06 -24.91
CA THR A 102 -14.45 24.46 -24.09
C THR A 102 -14.02 24.69 -22.64
N THR A 103 -14.93 25.26 -21.85
CA THR A 103 -14.72 25.49 -20.42
C THR A 103 -15.63 24.59 -19.61
N LEU A 104 -15.04 23.74 -18.77
CA LEU A 104 -15.76 22.93 -17.81
C LEU A 104 -15.91 23.70 -16.50
N LYS A 105 -17.17 24.03 -16.15
CA LYS A 105 -17.53 24.54 -14.83
C LYS A 105 -18.17 23.42 -14.02
N ALA A 106 -17.39 22.82 -13.12
CA ALA A 106 -17.90 21.77 -12.24
C ALA A 106 -19.06 22.28 -11.38
N ARG A 107 -20.20 21.58 -11.41
CA ARG A 107 -21.36 21.86 -10.54
C ARG A 107 -21.48 20.74 -9.50
N GLY A 108 -22.00 21.06 -8.31
CA GLY A 108 -22.26 20.09 -7.23
C GLY A 108 -21.29 20.15 -6.04
N ARG A 109 -21.54 19.31 -5.03
CA ARG A 109 -20.66 19.15 -3.87
C ARG A 109 -19.52 18.22 -4.27
N HIS A 110 -18.31 18.77 -4.32
CA HIS A 110 -17.08 18.00 -4.55
C HIS A 110 -16.28 17.99 -3.26
N ASP A 111 -15.81 16.82 -2.85
CA ASP A 111 -14.97 16.72 -1.67
C ASP A 111 -13.60 17.33 -1.97
N PRO A 112 -13.15 18.35 -1.22
CA PRO A 112 -11.84 18.95 -1.44
C PRO A 112 -10.70 17.99 -1.07
N CYS A 113 -10.98 16.94 -0.29
CA CYS A 113 -10.03 15.94 0.14
C CYS A 113 -10.66 14.54 0.14
N VAL A 114 -10.04 13.60 -0.57
CA VAL A 114 -10.50 12.20 -0.64
C VAL A 114 -10.03 11.36 0.55
N LEU A 115 -9.01 11.82 1.28
CA LEU A 115 -8.30 11.01 2.29
C LEU A 115 -9.21 10.45 3.40
N PRO A 116 -10.16 11.21 3.99
CA PRO A 116 -11.02 10.66 5.03
C PRO A 116 -11.84 9.44 4.58
N ARG A 117 -12.21 9.38 3.30
CA ARG A 117 -12.92 8.23 2.72
C ARG A 117 -11.99 7.15 2.19
N ALA A 118 -10.74 7.50 1.88
CA ALA A 118 -9.76 6.54 1.41
C ALA A 118 -9.34 5.56 2.52
N VAL A 119 -9.33 5.99 3.78
CA VAL A 119 -8.94 5.15 4.94
C VAL A 119 -9.73 3.83 4.99
N PRO A 120 -11.06 3.82 5.07
CA PRO A 120 -11.80 2.55 5.14
C PRO A 120 -11.65 1.69 3.88
N ILE A 121 -11.39 2.30 2.71
CA ILE A 121 -11.11 1.57 1.47
C ILE A 121 -9.75 0.87 1.56
N VAL A 122 -8.71 1.58 2.01
CA VAL A 122 -7.37 1.02 2.22
C VAL A 122 -7.42 -0.14 3.22
N GLU A 123 -8.14 0.02 4.33
CA GLU A 123 -8.32 -1.04 5.33
C GLU A 123 -9.02 -2.27 4.73
N ALA A 124 -10.12 -2.08 4.00
CA ALA A 124 -10.84 -3.17 3.35
C ALA A 124 -9.99 -3.89 2.29
N MET A 125 -9.31 -3.15 1.42
CA MET A 125 -8.41 -3.71 0.41
C MET A 125 -7.26 -4.50 1.04
N THR A 126 -6.74 -4.03 2.18
CA THR A 126 -5.70 -4.73 2.94
C THR A 126 -6.22 -6.02 3.53
N ALA A 127 -7.39 -5.98 4.18
CA ALA A 127 -8.01 -7.16 4.78
C ALA A 127 -8.33 -8.23 3.74
N MET A 128 -8.89 -7.85 2.59
CA MET A 128 -9.17 -8.77 1.47
C MET A 128 -7.87 -9.39 0.93
N THR A 129 -6.84 -8.58 0.69
CA THR A 129 -5.55 -9.09 0.21
C THR A 129 -4.94 -10.07 1.21
N LEU A 130 -4.92 -9.74 2.50
CA LEU A 130 -4.39 -10.63 3.53
C LEU A 130 -5.20 -11.91 3.67
N LEU A 131 -6.53 -11.83 3.52
CA LEU A 131 -7.41 -13.00 3.55
C LEU A 131 -7.14 -13.94 2.38
N ASP A 132 -6.97 -13.43 1.16
CA ASP A 132 -6.62 -14.25 0.00
C ASP A 132 -5.32 -15.03 0.24
N TYR A 133 -4.28 -14.35 0.71
CA TYR A 133 -3.00 -14.98 1.02
C TYR A 133 -3.08 -15.95 2.20
N TYR A 134 -3.91 -15.65 3.20
CA TYR A 134 -4.19 -16.58 4.29
C TYR A 134 -4.85 -17.86 3.77
N LEU A 135 -5.88 -17.75 2.91
CA LEU A 135 -6.56 -18.91 2.36
C LEU A 135 -5.63 -19.75 1.46
N ILE A 136 -4.78 -19.11 0.65
CA ILE A 136 -3.77 -19.80 -0.16
C ILE A 136 -2.79 -20.58 0.74
N ASP A 137 -2.28 -19.94 1.80
CA ASP A 137 -1.38 -20.57 2.78
C ASP A 137 -2.03 -21.80 3.43
N ARG A 138 -3.31 -21.71 3.81
CA ARG A 138 -4.07 -22.83 4.39
C ARG A 138 -4.24 -24.03 3.44
N THR A 139 -4.10 -23.83 2.15
CA THR A 139 -4.14 -24.90 1.13
C THR A 139 -2.76 -25.40 0.71
N THR A 140 -1.70 -24.69 1.09
CA THR A 140 -0.33 -25.07 0.76
C THR A 140 0.14 -26.13 1.75
N GLN A 141 0.24 -27.38 1.28
CA GLN A 141 0.89 -28.45 2.03
C GLN A 141 2.33 -28.57 1.51
N LEU A 142 3.29 -28.29 2.38
CA LEU A 142 4.71 -28.61 2.18
C LEU A 142 5.02 -29.97 2.81
#